data_AF-A0A925HXP0-F1
#
_entry.id   AF-A0A925HXP0-F1
#
_cell.length_a   1.000
_cell.length_b   1.000
_cell.length_c   1.000
_cell.angle_alpha   90.00
_cell.angle_beta   90.00
_cell.angle_gamma   90.00
#
_symmetry.space_group_name_H-M   'P 1'
#
loop_
_entity.id
_entity.type
_entity.pdbx_description
1 polymer ?
#
loop_
_entity_poly.entity_id
_entity_poly.type
_entity_poly.pdbx_seq_one_letter_code
_entity_poly.pdbx_strand_id
1 'polypeptide(L)'
;MRIAGYGLLIGIAVGAVALAVDFPQASAQRTNPAPRTVSAERAPPADQLIALPFEASDGKQQITIVDPRTRVIAVYQVDKVTGSLALRSVRNVHWDLLMEEYNTSHGSPTPRDIRALAEQR
;
A
#
# COMPACT_ATOMS: atom_id res chain seq x y z
N MET A 1 6.10 -55.63 30.79
CA MET A 1 6.01 -55.14 29.39
C MET A 1 4.56 -54.78 28.99
N ARG A 2 3.82 -53.97 29.76
CA ARG A 2 2.41 -53.61 29.43
C ARG A 2 2.17 -52.10 29.27
N ILE A 3 3.20 -51.28 29.51
CA ILE A 3 3.09 -49.80 29.51
C ILE A 3 3.37 -49.23 28.09
N ALA A 4 4.20 -49.90 27.29
CA ALA A 4 4.54 -49.47 25.94
C ALA A 4 3.36 -49.54 24.93
N GLY A 5 2.38 -50.42 25.17
CA GLY A 5 1.21 -50.57 24.29
C GLY A 5 0.22 -49.42 24.38
N TYR A 6 0.07 -48.79 25.56
CA TYR A 6 -0.86 -47.69 25.76
C TYR A 6 -0.38 -46.38 25.12
N GLY A 7 0.93 -46.14 25.07
CA GLY A 7 1.49 -44.95 24.41
C GLY A 7 1.22 -44.93 22.91
N LEU A 8 1.27 -46.10 22.25
CA LEU A 8 0.95 -46.23 20.83
C LEU A 8 -0.52 -45.94 20.54
N LEU A 9 -1.43 -46.46 21.38
CA LEU A 9 -2.87 -46.27 21.21
C LEU A 9 -3.29 -44.81 21.44
N ILE A 10 -2.67 -44.12 22.39
CA ILE A 10 -2.92 -42.69 22.63
C ILE A 10 -2.39 -41.85 21.46
N GLY A 11 -1.20 -42.16 20.94
CA GLY A 11 -0.64 -41.46 19.78
C GLY A 11 -1.52 -41.58 18.53
N ILE A 12 -2.05 -42.78 18.26
CA ILE A 12 -2.98 -43.03 17.15
C ILE A 12 -4.29 -42.27 17.35
N ALA A 13 -4.84 -42.27 18.57
CA ALA A 13 -6.09 -41.56 18.86
C ALA A 13 -5.95 -40.04 18.67
N VAL A 14 -4.85 -39.43 19.13
CA VAL A 14 -4.59 -38.00 18.95
C VAL A 14 -4.35 -37.65 17.48
N GLY A 15 -3.60 -38.47 16.74
CA GLY A 15 -3.39 -38.29 15.30
C GLY A 15 -4.70 -38.41 14.50
N ALA A 16 -5.56 -39.36 14.84
CA ALA A 16 -6.86 -39.53 14.19
C ALA A 16 -7.82 -38.37 14.47
N VAL A 17 -7.83 -37.84 15.69
CA VAL A 17 -8.61 -36.64 16.03
C VAL A 17 -8.09 -35.43 15.27
N ALA A 18 -6.78 -35.22 15.18
CA ALA A 18 -6.19 -34.11 14.43
C ALA A 18 -6.51 -34.16 12.93
N LEU A 19 -6.72 -35.34 12.35
CA LEU A 19 -7.15 -35.52 10.95
C LEU A 19 -8.66 -35.33 10.76
N ALA A 20 -9.47 -35.44 11.82
CA ALA A 20 -10.92 -35.31 11.77
C ALA A 20 -11.42 -33.87 12.05
N VAL A 21 -10.57 -32.98 12.57
CA VAL A 21 -10.91 -31.57 12.75
C VAL A 21 -10.64 -30.83 11.44
N ASP A 22 -11.70 -30.38 10.77
CA ASP A 22 -11.61 -29.43 9.66
C ASP A 22 -11.07 -28.09 10.17
N PHE A 23 -9.74 -27.96 10.20
CA PHE A 23 -9.11 -26.67 10.41
C PHE A 23 -9.48 -25.75 9.23
N PRO A 24 -9.95 -24.51 9.48
CA PRO A 24 -10.25 -23.58 8.41
C PRO A 24 -8.99 -23.36 7.58
N GLN A 25 -8.99 -23.88 6.36
CA GLN A 25 -7.91 -23.65 5.42
C GLN A 25 -7.90 -22.16 5.10
N ALA A 26 -6.94 -21.45 5.70
CA ALA A 26 -6.63 -20.09 5.32
C ALA A 26 -6.23 -20.11 3.85
N SER A 27 -7.17 -19.71 2.99
CA SER A 27 -6.92 -19.54 1.56
C SER A 27 -6.00 -18.34 1.38
N ALA A 28 -4.70 -18.58 1.40
CA ALA A 28 -3.73 -17.59 0.98
C ALA A 28 -3.85 -17.45 -0.55
N GLN A 29 -4.55 -16.41 -1.00
CA GLN A 29 -4.60 -16.06 -2.41
C GLN A 29 -3.21 -15.61 -2.85
N ARG A 30 -2.48 -16.51 -3.50
CA ARG A 30 -1.23 -16.18 -4.18
C ARG A 30 -1.61 -15.38 -5.43
N THR A 31 -1.42 -14.06 -5.40
CA THR A 31 -1.48 -13.25 -6.63
C THR A 31 -0.41 -13.78 -7.57
N ASN A 32 -0.84 -14.53 -8.57
CA ASN A 32 0.01 -14.95 -9.68
C ASN A 32 0.43 -13.67 -10.41
N PRO A 33 1.73 -13.29 -10.47
CA PRO A 33 2.12 -12.15 -11.26
C PRO A 33 2.04 -12.56 -12.73
N ALA A 34 0.85 -12.40 -13.32
CA ALA A 34 0.76 -12.32 -14.76
C ALA A 34 1.69 -11.18 -15.22
N PRO A 35 2.50 -11.34 -16.28
CA PRO A 35 3.28 -10.24 -16.82
C PRO A 35 2.32 -9.09 -17.11
N ARG A 36 2.54 -7.97 -16.42
CA ARG A 36 1.78 -6.74 -16.62
C ARG A 36 2.03 -6.27 -18.04
N THR A 37 1.17 -6.68 -18.96
CA THR A 37 0.90 -5.87 -20.15
C THR A 37 0.40 -4.55 -19.62
N VAL A 38 1.22 -3.51 -19.73
CA VAL A 38 0.84 -2.11 -19.51
C VAL A 38 -0.30 -1.82 -20.48
N SER A 39 -1.52 -2.16 -20.07
CA SER A 39 -2.73 -1.77 -20.76
C SER A 39 -2.74 -0.25 -20.73
N ALA A 40 -2.78 0.36 -21.91
CA ALA A 40 -2.80 1.80 -22.10
C ALA A 40 -3.70 2.45 -21.04
N GLU A 41 -3.10 3.38 -20.29
CA GLU A 41 -3.66 4.02 -19.12
C GLU A 41 -4.99 4.70 -19.46
N ARG A 42 -6.09 4.00 -19.22
CA ARG A 42 -7.41 4.63 -19.19
C ARG A 42 -7.43 5.47 -17.93
N ALA A 43 -7.38 6.78 -18.09
CA ALA A 43 -7.57 7.71 -16.99
C ALA A 43 -8.82 7.27 -16.20
N PRO A 44 -8.69 6.99 -14.89
CA PRO A 44 -9.82 6.56 -14.10
C PRO A 44 -10.90 7.65 -14.11
N PRO A 45 -12.20 7.28 -14.06
CA PRO A 45 -13.27 8.24 -13.91
C PRO A 45 -12.98 9.20 -12.74
N ALA A 46 -13.25 10.51 -12.92
CA ALA A 46 -12.89 11.57 -11.97
C ALA A 46 -13.47 11.45 -10.55
N ASP A 47 -14.32 10.44 -10.30
CA ASP A 47 -14.95 10.16 -9.01
C ASP A 47 -14.34 8.91 -8.32
N GLN A 48 -13.22 8.38 -8.84
CA GLN A 48 -12.53 7.24 -8.25
C GLN A 48 -11.27 7.67 -7.49
N LEU A 49 -11.04 7.02 -6.35
CA LEU A 49 -9.78 7.11 -5.64
C LEU A 49 -8.67 6.43 -6.45
N ILE A 50 -7.52 7.09 -6.52
CA ILE A 50 -6.33 6.56 -7.19
C ILE A 50 -5.37 6.07 -6.10
N ALA A 51 -4.94 4.81 -6.18
CA ALA A 51 -3.97 4.24 -5.26
C ALA A 51 -2.64 4.02 -5.98
N LEU A 52 -1.57 4.62 -5.45
CA LEU A 52 -0.22 4.55 -5.99
C LEU A 52 0.69 3.84 -4.97
N PRO A 53 1.06 2.57 -5.23
CA PRO A 53 2.01 1.86 -4.38
C PRO A 53 3.45 2.26 -4.73
N PHE A 54 4.29 2.40 -3.71
CA PHE A 54 5.73 2.60 -3.85
C PHE A 54 6.47 1.69 -2.88
N GLU A 55 7.48 0.99 -3.36
CA GLU A 55 8.29 0.10 -2.54
C GLU A 55 9.49 0.89 -1.99
N ALA A 56 9.49 1.13 -0.67
CA ALA A 56 10.63 1.76 -0.03
C ALA A 56 11.73 0.74 0.24
N SER A 57 12.98 1.20 0.21
CA SER A 57 14.17 0.35 0.41
C SER A 57 14.34 -0.15 1.84
N ASP A 58 13.61 0.41 2.81
CA ASP A 58 13.70 0.11 4.24
C ASP A 58 12.79 -1.04 4.71
N GLY A 59 12.32 -1.88 3.78
CA GLY A 59 11.40 -2.98 4.10
C GLY A 59 9.96 -2.50 4.36
N LYS A 60 9.65 -1.24 4.06
CA LYS A 60 8.28 -0.71 4.12
C LYS A 60 7.74 -0.51 2.71
N GLN A 61 6.43 -0.55 2.59
CA GLN A 61 5.72 -0.16 1.38
C GLN A 61 4.98 1.14 1.69
N GLN A 62 4.97 2.09 0.76
CA GLN A 62 4.13 3.27 0.84
C GLN A 62 2.92 3.09 -0.08
N ILE A 63 1.75 3.52 0.37
CA ILE A 63 0.55 3.60 -0.44
C ILE A 63 0.06 5.04 -0.40
N THR A 64 0.10 5.73 -1.53
CA THR A 64 -0.47 7.06 -1.68
C THR A 64 -1.87 6.94 -2.25
N ILE A 65 -2.87 7.47 -1.55
CA ILE A 65 -4.25 7.57 -2.01
C ILE A 65 -4.51 9.00 -2.45
N VAL A 66 -5.02 9.19 -3.67
CA VAL A 66 -5.41 10.48 -4.22
C VAL A 66 -6.92 10.48 -4.46
N ASP A 67 -7.61 11.42 -3.83
CA ASP A 67 -8.99 11.76 -4.13
C ASP A 67 -9.01 12.99 -5.05
N PRO A 68 -9.21 12.81 -6.37
CA PRO A 68 -9.23 13.93 -7.30
C PRO A 68 -10.45 14.85 -7.12
N ARG A 69 -11.54 14.34 -6.54
CA ARG A 69 -12.78 15.10 -6.33
C ARG A 69 -12.62 16.10 -5.19
N THR A 70 -12.06 15.67 -4.07
CA THR A 70 -11.81 16.56 -2.92
C THR A 70 -10.43 17.21 -2.96
N ARG A 71 -9.58 16.82 -3.91
CA ARG A 71 -8.15 17.21 -4.04
C ARG A 71 -7.36 16.88 -2.78
N VAL A 72 -7.66 15.75 -2.15
CA VAL A 72 -6.97 15.27 -0.95
C VAL A 72 -6.01 14.16 -1.32
N ILE A 73 -4.80 14.21 -0.77
CA ILE A 73 -3.83 13.12 -0.81
C ILE A 73 -3.62 12.60 0.61
N ALA A 74 -3.64 11.28 0.75
CA ALA A 74 -3.24 10.57 1.96
C ALA A 74 -2.06 9.65 1.66
N VAL A 75 -1.08 9.59 2.57
CA VAL A 75 0.08 8.71 2.46
C VAL A 75 0.06 7.74 3.62
N TYR A 76 -0.05 6.46 3.31
CA TYR A 76 0.09 5.36 4.25
C TYR A 76 1.43 4.67 4.08
N GLN A 77 1.94 4.13 5.16
CA GLN A 77 3.07 3.23 5.15
C GLN A 77 2.66 1.89 5.73
N VAL A 78 2.97 0.83 5.02
CA VAL A 78 2.74 -0.56 5.39
C VAL A 78 4.08 -1.17 5.79
N ASP A 79 4.14 -1.70 7.00
CA ASP A 79 5.25 -2.57 7.42
C ASP A 79 5.08 -3.93 6.74
N LYS A 80 6.07 -4.39 5.95
CA LYS A 80 5.94 -5.63 5.17
C LYS A 80 6.04 -6.90 6.02
N VAL A 81 6.59 -6.82 7.22
CA VAL A 81 6.79 -7.98 8.11
C VAL A 81 5.52 -8.24 8.89
N THR A 82 4.94 -7.18 9.45
CA THR A 82 3.75 -7.26 10.31
C THR A 82 2.44 -7.02 9.56
N GLY A 83 2.49 -6.37 8.40
CA GLY A 83 1.31 -5.89 7.67
C GLY A 83 0.66 -4.65 8.29
N SER A 84 1.28 -4.02 9.30
CA SER A 84 0.71 -2.87 10.01
C SER A 84 0.66 -1.62 9.12
N LEU A 85 -0.45 -0.88 9.16
CA LEU A 85 -0.59 0.39 8.46
C LEU A 85 -0.38 1.58 9.40
N ALA A 86 0.42 2.55 8.95
CA ALA A 86 0.61 3.84 9.62
C ALA A 86 0.27 4.98 8.66
N LEU A 87 -0.65 5.86 9.06
CA LEU A 87 -0.95 7.09 8.32
C LEU A 87 0.18 8.10 8.55
N ARG A 88 0.80 8.58 7.46
CA ARG A 88 1.92 9.53 7.51
C ARG A 88 1.49 10.96 7.26
N SER A 89 0.54 11.18 6.36
CA SER A 89 0.06 12.52 6.02
C SER A 89 -1.32 12.45 5.36
N VAL A 90 -2.14 13.48 5.60
CA VAL A 90 -3.37 13.76 4.85
C VAL A 90 -3.38 15.27 4.57
N ARG A 91 -3.51 15.65 3.29
CA ARG A 91 -3.49 17.06 2.91
C ARG A 91 -4.34 17.34 1.69
N ASN A 92 -5.04 18.48 1.71
CA ASN A 92 -5.68 19.01 0.51
C ASN A 92 -4.62 19.73 -0.34
N VAL A 93 -4.29 19.16 -1.51
CA VAL A 93 -3.23 19.68 -2.37
C VAL A 93 -3.64 20.95 -3.11
N HIS A 94 -4.91 21.33 -3.10
CA HIS A 94 -5.35 22.59 -3.71
C HIS A 94 -4.53 23.78 -3.19
N TRP A 95 -4.32 23.83 -1.88
CA TRP A 95 -3.60 24.93 -1.24
C TRP A 95 -2.11 24.89 -1.54
N ASP A 96 -1.52 23.69 -1.56
CA ASP A 96 -0.10 23.50 -1.90
C ASP A 96 0.20 23.97 -3.34
N LEU A 97 -0.73 23.73 -4.26
CA LEU A 97 -0.63 24.16 -5.66
C LEU A 97 -0.81 25.66 -5.87
N LEU A 98 -1.37 26.38 -4.89
CA LEU A 98 -1.53 27.84 -4.93
C LEU A 98 -0.34 28.59 -4.33
N MET A 99 0.59 27.91 -3.65
CA MET A 99 1.72 28.56 -3.02
C MET A 99 2.70 29.08 -4.07
N GLU A 100 2.87 30.40 -4.18
CA GLU A 100 3.80 30.95 -5.17
C GLU A 100 5.24 31.10 -4.62
N GLU A 101 5.41 31.31 -3.31
CA GLU A 101 6.72 31.68 -2.74
C GLU A 101 7.45 30.52 -2.04
N TYR A 102 6.76 29.43 -1.72
CA TYR A 102 7.31 28.31 -0.92
C TYR A 102 7.71 27.08 -1.74
N ASN A 103 7.62 27.16 -3.07
CA ASN A 103 7.83 26.02 -3.98
C ASN A 103 9.31 25.79 -4.37
N THR A 104 10.26 26.53 -3.78
CA THR A 104 11.70 26.40 -4.10
C THR A 104 12.55 26.19 -2.86
N SER A 105 13.31 25.10 -2.82
CA SER A 105 14.22 24.75 -1.72
C SER A 105 15.42 25.70 -1.58
N HIS A 106 15.78 26.42 -2.65
CA HIS A 106 17.01 27.25 -2.72
C HIS A 106 16.76 28.73 -3.01
N GLY A 107 15.51 29.20 -2.95
CA GLY A 107 15.16 30.61 -3.15
C GLY A 107 15.40 31.10 -4.58
N SER A 108 14.32 31.25 -5.34
CA SER A 108 14.25 31.74 -6.74
C SER A 108 14.74 30.77 -7.84
N PRO A 109 14.19 30.86 -9.07
CA PRO A 109 13.00 31.64 -9.41
C PRO A 109 11.75 30.96 -8.82
N THR A 110 10.94 31.74 -8.10
CA THR A 110 9.65 31.29 -7.62
C THR A 110 8.72 31.00 -8.80
N PRO A 111 7.66 30.19 -8.66
CA PRO A 111 6.59 30.10 -9.65
C PRO A 111 6.11 31.44 -10.23
N ARG A 112 6.07 32.50 -9.41
CA ARG A 112 5.75 33.86 -9.85
C ARG A 112 6.81 34.45 -10.78
N ASP A 113 8.09 34.30 -10.43
CA ASP A 113 9.21 34.77 -11.26
C ASP A 113 9.24 34.03 -12.61
N ILE A 114 8.98 32.72 -12.60
CA ILE A 114 8.89 31.90 -13.81
C ILE A 114 7.78 32.41 -14.73
N ARG A 115 6.61 32.77 -14.18
CA ARG A 115 5.48 33.29 -14.96
C ARG A 115 5.82 34.64 -15.59
N ALA A 116 6.42 35.55 -14.82
CA ALA A 116 6.84 36.86 -15.32
C ALA A 116 7.86 36.74 -16.47
N LEU A 117 8.79 35.78 -16.40
CA LEU A 117 9.75 35.51 -17.47
C LEU A 117 9.10 34.89 -18.72
N ALA A 118 8.09 34.05 -18.53
CA ALA A 118 7.36 33.42 -19.65
C ALA A 118 6.49 34.43 -20.42
N GLU A 119 5.86 35.38 -19.72
CA GLU A 119 5.00 36.41 -20.31
C GLU A 119 5.78 37.52 -21.03
N GLN A 120 7.09 37.66 -20.77
CA GLN A 120 7.96 38.61 -21.45
C GLN A 120 8.45 38.16 -22.83
N ARG A 121 8.14 36.92 -23.25
CA ARG A 121 8.47 36.39 -24.59
C ARG A 121 7.29 36.50 -25.53
#